data_AF-A0A3S1IUW4-F1
#
_entry.id   AF-A0A3S1IUW4-F1
#
_cell.length_a   1.000
_cell.length_b   1.000
_cell.length_c   1.000
_cell.angle_alpha   90.00
_cell.angle_beta   90.00
_cell.angle_gamma   90.00
#
_symmetry.space_group_name_H-M   'P 1'
#
loop_
_entity.id
_entity.type
_entity.pdbx_description
1 polymer ?
#
loop_
_entity_poly.entity_id
_entity_poly.type
_entity_poly.pdbx_seq_one_letter_code
_entity_poly.pdbx_strand_id
1 'polypeptide(L)'
;AEADRRTVAPDRVAATASPFVLQAGSVIPAALISGIRSDLPGQITAQVTQHIYDSPTGSILLIPQGTRIIGEYDNGVEFGQRRVLLVWNRLIFPNGRSIVLERQPGADTAGYAGLEDGVDYHWWDLMKAAGLSTLLAV
;
A
#
# COMPACT_ATOMS: atom_id res chain seq x y z
N ALA A 1 -3.07 17.82 -32.41
CA ALA A 1 -2.44 16.50 -32.58
C ALA A 1 -3.08 15.82 -33.78
N GLU A 2 -2.31 15.14 -34.61
CA GLU A 2 -2.82 14.40 -35.77
C GLU A 2 -3.61 13.17 -35.31
N ALA A 3 -4.69 12.80 -36.02
CA ALA A 3 -5.54 11.68 -35.63
C ALA A 3 -4.82 10.34 -35.82
N ASP A 4 -4.86 9.46 -34.82
CA ASP A 4 -4.33 8.09 -34.95
C ASP A 4 -5.20 7.29 -35.93
N ARG A 5 -4.58 6.83 -37.03
CA ARG A 5 -5.23 6.05 -38.09
C ARG A 5 -4.86 4.57 -38.06
N ARG A 6 -4.15 4.10 -37.03
CA ARG A 6 -3.80 2.68 -36.90
C ARG A 6 -5.07 1.86 -36.66
N THR A 7 -5.34 0.91 -37.53
CA THR A 7 -6.49 0.00 -37.41
C THR A 7 -6.17 -1.27 -36.61
N VAL A 8 -4.90 -1.50 -36.28
CA VAL A 8 -4.42 -2.67 -35.53
C VAL A 8 -3.45 -2.24 -34.44
N ALA A 9 -3.59 -2.86 -33.26
CA ALA A 9 -2.62 -2.72 -32.19
C ALA A 9 -1.31 -3.47 -32.56
N PRO A 10 -0.13 -2.93 -32.23
CA PRO A 10 1.13 -3.66 -32.38
C PRO A 10 1.22 -4.85 -31.41
N ASP A 11 0.64 -4.71 -30.22
CA ASP A 11 0.61 -5.77 -29.21
C ASP A 11 -0.41 -6.86 -29.54
N ARG A 12 -0.18 -8.05 -28.98
CA ARG A 12 -1.01 -9.24 -29.15
C ARG A 12 -1.44 -9.77 -27.79
N VAL A 13 -2.61 -10.40 -27.76
CA VAL A 13 -3.08 -11.13 -26.58
C VAL A 13 -2.08 -12.24 -26.29
N ALA A 14 -1.51 -12.23 -25.10
CA ALA A 14 -0.58 -13.25 -24.63
C ALA A 14 -1.32 -14.28 -23.78
N ALA A 15 -0.92 -15.55 -23.89
CA ALA A 15 -1.35 -16.58 -22.95
C ALA A 15 -0.76 -16.32 -21.56
N THR A 16 -1.47 -16.76 -20.52
CA THR A 16 -0.97 -16.70 -19.15
C THR A 16 0.31 -17.52 -19.00
N ALA A 17 1.29 -17.01 -18.26
CA ALA A 17 2.56 -17.70 -18.01
C ALA A 17 2.41 -19.00 -17.19
N SER A 18 1.34 -19.12 -16.40
CA SER A 18 1.07 -20.25 -15.50
C SER A 18 -0.42 -20.33 -15.15
N PRO A 19 -0.99 -21.52 -14.87
CA PRO A 19 -2.30 -21.66 -14.25
C PRO A 19 -2.39 -21.00 -12.86
N PHE A 20 -1.26 -20.88 -12.16
CA PHE A 20 -1.15 -20.25 -10.85
C PHE A 20 -0.74 -18.79 -11.00
N VAL A 21 -1.68 -17.94 -11.41
CA VAL A 21 -1.41 -16.51 -11.61
C VAL A 21 -2.36 -15.63 -10.82
N LEU A 22 -1.80 -14.57 -10.25
CA LEU A 22 -2.53 -13.40 -9.83
C LEU A 22 -2.16 -12.27 -10.81
N GLN A 23 -3.10 -11.82 -11.62
CA GLN A 23 -2.87 -10.76 -12.61
C GLN A 23 -2.89 -9.38 -11.96
N ALA A 24 -2.18 -8.44 -12.60
CA ALA A 24 -2.20 -7.03 -12.23
C ALA A 24 -3.64 -6.50 -12.12
N GLY A 25 -3.88 -5.65 -11.12
CA GLY A 25 -5.22 -5.16 -10.77
C GLY A 25 -5.98 -6.04 -9.77
N SER A 26 -5.49 -7.25 -9.47
CA SER A 26 -6.04 -8.05 -8.37
C SER A 26 -5.76 -7.40 -7.02
N VAL A 27 -6.75 -7.43 -6.12
CA VAL A 27 -6.63 -6.84 -4.78
C VAL A 27 -6.33 -7.92 -3.75
N ILE A 28 -5.32 -7.68 -2.90
CA ILE A 28 -5.02 -8.51 -1.73
C ILE A 28 -5.57 -7.79 -0.50
N PRO A 29 -6.77 -8.15 -0.02
CA PRO A 29 -7.37 -7.53 1.15
C PRO A 29 -6.59 -7.91 2.41
N ALA A 30 -6.09 -6.91 3.12
CA ALA A 30 -5.29 -7.09 4.32
C ALA A 30 -5.59 -6.02 5.37
N ALA A 31 -5.44 -6.38 6.64
CA ALA A 31 -5.55 -5.49 7.78
C ALA A 31 -4.16 -5.26 8.40
N LEU A 32 -3.81 -4.03 8.71
CA LEU A 32 -2.58 -3.72 9.43
C LEU A 32 -2.61 -4.37 10.83
N ILE A 33 -1.50 -5.01 11.18
CA ILE A 33 -1.23 -5.50 12.54
C ILE A 33 -0.39 -4.47 13.30
N SER A 34 0.55 -3.82 12.62
CA SER A 34 1.38 -2.76 13.19
C SER A 34 0.73 -1.38 13.02
N GLY A 35 0.94 -0.49 14.00
CA GLY A 35 0.67 0.94 13.82
C GLY A 35 1.69 1.59 12.87
N ILE A 36 1.32 2.76 12.33
CA ILE A 36 2.20 3.62 11.53
C ILE A 36 2.43 4.90 12.32
N ARG A 37 3.69 5.36 12.38
CA ARG A 37 4.02 6.66 12.98
C ARG A 37 4.76 7.50 11.96
N SER A 38 4.18 8.63 11.57
CA SER A 38 4.69 9.47 10.47
C SER A 38 5.99 10.21 10.79
N ASP A 39 6.47 10.17 12.03
CA ASP A 39 7.71 10.84 12.46
C ASP A 39 8.98 10.07 12.02
N LEU A 40 8.89 8.75 11.84
CA LEU A 40 10.04 7.91 11.55
C LEU A 40 9.71 6.85 10.49
N PRO A 41 10.62 6.58 9.53
CA PRO A 41 10.43 5.48 8.59
C PRO A 41 10.50 4.15 9.35
N GLY A 42 9.78 3.15 8.88
CA GLY A 42 9.70 1.89 9.60
C GLY A 42 9.13 0.73 8.80
N GLN A 43 9.31 -0.45 9.38
CA GLN A 43 8.68 -1.67 8.88
C GLN A 43 7.23 -1.76 9.38
N ILE A 44 6.35 -2.23 8.50
CA ILE A 44 4.95 -2.50 8.80
C ILE A 44 4.60 -3.95 8.48
N THR A 45 3.61 -4.47 9.20
CA THR A 45 3.05 -5.80 8.98
C THR A 45 1.55 -5.70 8.85
N ALA A 46 1.01 -6.35 7.81
CA ALA A 46 -0.42 -6.59 7.64
C ALA A 46 -0.73 -8.08 7.57
N GLN A 47 -1.99 -8.44 7.74
CA GLN A 47 -2.50 -9.80 7.61
C GLN A 47 -3.63 -9.85 6.59
N VAL A 48 -3.52 -10.80 5.66
CA VAL A 48 -4.55 -11.10 4.68
C VAL A 48 -5.83 -11.54 5.37
N THR A 49 -6.95 -10.88 5.06
CA THR A 49 -8.23 -11.05 5.76
C THR A 49 -9.15 -12.08 5.11
N GLN A 50 -8.91 -12.46 3.87
CA GLN A 50 -9.68 -13.50 3.16
C GLN A 50 -8.81 -14.26 2.15
N HIS A 51 -9.27 -15.43 1.73
CA HIS A 51 -8.62 -16.25 0.71
C HIS A 51 -8.60 -15.55 -0.67
N ILE A 52 -7.44 -15.55 -1.34
CA ILE A 52 -7.28 -15.03 -2.72
C ILE A 52 -7.00 -16.20 -3.66
N TYR A 53 -7.79 -16.24 -4.74
CA TYR A 53 -7.75 -17.27 -5.76
C TYR A 53 -7.10 -16.73 -7.05
N ASP A 54 -6.79 -17.62 -7.99
CA ASP A 54 -6.24 -17.26 -9.29
C ASP A 54 -7.16 -16.31 -10.07
N SER A 55 -6.56 -15.37 -10.80
CA SER A 55 -7.34 -14.38 -11.57
C SER A 55 -8.14 -14.99 -12.73
N PRO A 56 -7.66 -16.00 -13.49
CA PRO A 56 -8.39 -16.51 -14.65
C PRO A 56 -9.66 -17.28 -14.30
N THR A 57 -9.64 -18.11 -13.26
CA THR A 57 -10.74 -19.03 -12.93
C THR A 57 -11.37 -18.79 -11.56
N GLY A 58 -10.70 -18.07 -10.66
CA GLY A 58 -11.17 -17.85 -9.29
C GLY A 58 -11.31 -19.14 -8.47
N SER A 59 -10.68 -20.24 -8.88
CA SER A 59 -10.93 -21.58 -8.34
C SER A 59 -9.73 -22.16 -7.59
N ILE A 60 -8.52 -21.70 -7.90
CA ILE A 60 -7.27 -22.19 -7.33
C ILE A 60 -6.83 -21.23 -6.22
N LEU A 61 -6.77 -21.71 -4.98
CA LEU A 61 -6.31 -20.91 -3.86
C LEU A 61 -4.81 -20.59 -4.00
N LEU A 62 -4.47 -19.31 -4.11
CA LEU A 62 -3.07 -18.85 -4.24
C LEU A 62 -2.54 -18.25 -2.95
N ILE A 63 -3.32 -17.40 -2.28
CA ILE A 63 -2.93 -16.73 -1.03
C ILE A 63 -3.97 -17.05 0.04
N PRO A 64 -3.66 -17.91 1.01
CA PRO A 64 -4.55 -18.22 2.11
C PRO A 64 -4.79 -17.00 3.03
N GLN A 65 -6.00 -16.92 3.59
CA GLN A 65 -6.28 -16.04 4.72
C GLN A 65 -5.25 -16.29 5.84
N GLY A 66 -4.85 -15.22 6.53
CA GLY A 66 -3.85 -15.28 7.59
C GLY A 66 -2.40 -15.13 7.12
N THR A 67 -2.15 -15.13 5.80
CA THR A 67 -0.85 -14.78 5.21
C THR A 67 -0.41 -13.40 5.74
N ARG A 68 0.85 -13.28 6.17
CA ARG A 68 1.42 -12.00 6.61
C ARG A 68 2.06 -11.27 5.45
N ILE A 69 1.88 -9.96 5.40
CA ILE A 69 2.50 -9.07 4.42
C ILE A 69 3.46 -8.16 5.16
N ILE A 70 4.73 -8.16 4.75
CA ILE A 70 5.77 -7.29 5.29
C ILE A 70 6.01 -6.16 4.31
N GLY A 71 6.00 -4.94 4.81
CA GLY A 71 6.24 -3.74 4.03
C GLY A 71 7.06 -2.72 4.80
N GLU A 72 7.30 -1.61 4.14
CA GLU A 72 8.02 -0.46 4.68
C GLU A 72 7.26 0.80 4.29
N TYR A 73 7.35 1.82 5.13
CA TYR A 73 6.89 3.16 4.84
C TYR A 73 8.00 4.17 5.09
N ASP A 74 7.95 5.25 4.32
CA ASP A 74 8.86 6.38 4.46
C ASP A 74 8.18 7.51 5.25
N ASN A 75 8.97 8.35 5.94
CA ASN A 75 8.49 9.51 6.68
C ASN A 75 8.51 10.81 5.84
N GLY A 76 8.80 10.71 4.54
CA GLY A 76 8.75 11.81 3.58
C GLY A 76 7.34 12.29 3.28
N VAL A 77 6.66 12.87 4.27
CA VAL A 77 5.42 13.61 4.08
C VAL A 77 5.79 15.09 3.97
N GLU A 78 5.80 15.65 2.75
CA GLU A 78 5.99 17.10 2.58
C GLU A 78 4.89 17.87 3.33
N PHE A 79 5.20 19.08 3.81
CA PHE A 79 4.24 19.91 4.51
C PHE A 79 2.97 20.11 3.65
N GLY A 80 1.84 19.57 4.09
CA GLY A 80 0.55 19.61 3.38
C GLY A 80 0.10 18.27 2.75
N GLN A 81 0.95 17.25 2.74
CA GLN A 81 0.61 15.90 2.26
C GLN A 81 -0.03 15.09 3.41
N ARG A 82 -1.12 14.36 3.15
CA ARG A 82 -1.90 13.62 4.17
C ARG A 82 -1.83 12.09 4.03
N ARG A 83 -0.96 11.58 3.14
CA ARG A 83 -0.90 10.17 2.78
C ARG A 83 0.50 9.63 2.98
N VAL A 84 0.60 8.50 3.69
CA VAL A 84 1.85 7.77 3.84
C VAL A 84 1.98 6.81 2.66
N LEU A 85 3.05 6.97 1.87
CA LEU A 85 3.42 6.01 0.84
C LEU A 85 4.03 4.78 1.51
N LEU A 86 3.46 3.62 1.21
CA LEU A 86 3.94 2.35 1.71
C LEU A 86 4.15 1.37 0.56
N VAL A 87 5.16 0.53 0.73
CA VAL A 87 5.50 -0.54 -0.20
C VAL A 87 5.48 -1.88 0.50
N TRP A 88 4.99 -2.90 -0.18
CA TRP A 88 4.95 -4.28 0.29
C TRP A 88 6.09 -5.07 -0.35
N ASN A 89 6.89 -5.71 0.50
CA ASN A 89 8.13 -6.34 0.09
C ASN A 89 8.02 -7.88 0.08
N ARG A 90 7.17 -8.46 0.93
CA ARG A 90 7.11 -9.93 1.09
C ARG A 90 5.76 -10.42 1.59
N LEU A 91 5.32 -11.56 1.06
CA LEU A 91 4.27 -12.40 1.66
C LEU A 91 4.90 -13.57 2.40
N ILE A 92 4.36 -13.90 3.57
CA ILE A 92 4.73 -15.05 4.40
C ILE A 92 3.47 -15.89 4.63
N PHE A 93 3.43 -17.06 3.99
CA PHE A 93 2.31 -17.98 4.06
C PHE A 93 2.22 -18.67 5.43
N PRO A 94 1.02 -19.15 5.84
CA PRO A 94 0.85 -19.85 7.12
C PRO A 94 1.75 -21.09 7.31
N ASN A 95 2.19 -21.70 6.21
CA ASN A 95 3.10 -22.85 6.21
C ASN A 95 4.60 -22.45 6.27
N GLY A 96 4.92 -21.16 6.47
CA GLY A 96 6.29 -20.65 6.56
C GLY A 96 6.96 -20.36 5.22
N ARG A 97 6.34 -20.71 4.08
CA ARG A 97 6.87 -20.32 2.75
C ARG A 97 6.74 -18.80 2.56
N SER A 98 7.55 -18.23 1.68
CA SER A 98 7.46 -16.80 1.36
C SER A 98 7.69 -16.51 -0.12
N ILE A 99 7.18 -15.36 -0.57
CA ILE A 99 7.42 -14.81 -1.90
C ILE A 99 7.71 -13.31 -1.79
N VAL A 100 8.66 -12.82 -2.60
CA VAL A 100 9.05 -11.41 -2.67
C VAL A 100 8.10 -10.67 -3.61
N LEU A 101 7.69 -9.46 -3.23
CA LEU A 101 6.75 -8.62 -3.97
C LEU A 101 7.43 -7.46 -4.72
N GLU A 102 8.76 -7.31 -4.61
CA GLU A 102 9.53 -6.26 -5.31
C GLU A 102 8.97 -4.84 -5.10
N ARG A 103 8.54 -4.53 -3.87
CA ARG A 103 8.01 -3.20 -3.47
C ARG A 103 6.68 -2.83 -4.14
N GLN A 104 5.70 -3.74 -4.16
CA GLN A 104 4.36 -3.40 -4.65
C GLN A 104 3.74 -2.23 -3.86
N PRO A 105 3.10 -1.25 -4.52
CA PRO A 105 2.44 -0.16 -3.81
C PRO A 105 1.23 -0.66 -3.01
N GLY A 106 1.03 -0.11 -1.82
CA GLY A 106 -0.21 -0.31 -1.06
C GLY A 106 -1.32 0.64 -1.51
N ALA A 107 -2.56 0.22 -1.29
CA ALA A 107 -3.75 1.05 -1.49
C ALA A 107 -4.66 1.01 -0.24
N ASP A 108 -5.41 2.08 -0.01
CA ASP A 108 -6.45 2.17 1.00
C ASP A 108 -7.70 1.38 0.59
N THR A 109 -8.68 1.30 1.50
CA THR A 109 -9.92 0.54 1.29
C THR A 109 -10.79 1.10 0.16
N ALA A 110 -10.59 2.35 -0.24
CA ALA A 110 -11.25 2.98 -1.38
C ALA A 110 -10.45 2.81 -2.70
N GLY A 111 -9.29 2.16 -2.65
CA GLY A 111 -8.47 1.84 -3.81
C GLY A 111 -7.50 2.95 -4.21
N TYR A 112 -7.33 4.01 -3.40
CA TYR A 112 -6.30 5.01 -3.65
C TYR A 112 -4.95 4.52 -3.13
N ALA A 113 -3.86 4.91 -3.78
CA ALA A 113 -2.52 4.58 -3.31
C ALA A 113 -2.21 5.19 -1.92
N GLY A 114 -1.51 4.43 -1.09
CA GLY A 114 -1.17 4.79 0.29
C GLY A 114 -2.31 4.55 1.27
N LEU A 115 -2.09 4.89 2.54
CA LEU A 115 -3.13 4.89 3.58
C LEU A 115 -3.48 6.32 3.94
N GLU A 116 -4.78 6.57 4.10
CA GLU A 116 -5.31 7.78 4.71
C GLU A 116 -5.92 7.39 6.06
N ASP A 117 -5.28 7.84 7.15
CA ASP A 117 -5.80 7.74 8.51
C ASP A 117 -5.79 9.13 9.15
N GLY A 118 -6.60 9.33 10.20
CA GLY A 118 -6.86 10.62 10.83
C GLY A 118 -5.58 11.35 11.24
N VAL A 119 -5.36 12.53 10.67
CA VAL A 119 -4.20 13.38 11.00
C VAL A 119 -4.46 14.08 12.35
N ASP A 120 -3.73 13.68 13.40
CA ASP A 120 -3.61 14.45 14.64
C ASP A 120 -2.63 15.61 14.45
N TYR A 121 -3.14 16.75 14.00
CA TYR A 121 -2.36 17.96 13.97
C TYR A 121 -2.13 18.45 15.41
N HIS A 122 -0.87 18.52 15.84
CA HIS A 122 -0.45 19.05 17.13
C HIS A 122 -0.59 20.60 17.20
N TRP A 123 -1.70 21.16 16.70
CA TRP A 123 -2.00 22.60 16.77
C TRP A 123 -1.87 23.14 18.19
N TRP A 124 -2.15 22.32 19.19
CA TRP A 124 -2.01 22.69 20.60
C TRP A 124 -0.57 23.03 20.99
N ASP A 125 0.42 22.31 20.46
CA ASP A 125 1.83 22.58 20.78
C ASP A 125 2.37 23.77 19.97
N LEU A 126 1.89 23.98 18.74
CA LEU A 126 2.17 25.21 17.97
C LEU A 126 1.58 26.45 18.66
N MET A 127 0.37 26.37 19.19
CA MET A 127 -0.26 27.47 19.93
C MET A 127 0.47 27.78 21.24
N LYS A 128 0.96 26.76 21.97
CA LYS A 128 1.83 26.99 23.15
C LYS A 128 3.13 27.68 22.78
N ALA A 129 3.78 27.25 21.70
CA ALA A 129 5.03 27.84 21.23
C ALA A 129 4.86 29.31 20.80
N ALA A 130 3.78 29.63 20.07
CA ALA A 130 3.43 31.00 19.70
C ALA A 130 3.04 31.87 20.92
N GLY A 131 2.36 31.28 21.90
CA GLY A 131 2.04 31.96 23.16
C GLY A 131 3.29 32.34 23.95
N LEU A 132 4.26 31.41 24.06
CA LEU A 132 5.54 31.66 24.73
C LEU A 132 6.39 32.72 24.02
N SER A 133 6.42 32.74 22.68
CA SER A 133 7.17 33.77 21.94
C SER A 133 6.56 35.17 22.12
N THR A 134 5.24 35.26 22.24
CA THR A 134 4.55 36.55 22.48
C THR A 134 4.86 37.12 23.86
N LEU A 135 5.00 36.26 24.88
CA LEU A 135 5.34 36.68 26.24
C LEU A 135 6.82 37.09 26.42
N LEU A 136 7.72 36.56 25.58
CA LEU A 136 9.14 36.91 25.58
C LEU A 136 9.48 38.08 24.65
N ALA A 137 8.52 38.52 23.82
CA ALA A 137 8.66 39.64 22.90
C ALA A 137 8.35 41.01 23.54
N VAL A 138 8.26 41.09 24.87
CA VAL A 138 8.15 42.32 25.66
C VAL A 138 9.41 42.54 26.48
#